data_AF-A0A8C6VC88-F1
#
_entry.id   AF-A0A8C6VC88-F1
#
_cell.length_a   1.000
_cell.length_b   1.000
_cell.length_c   1.000
_cell.angle_alpha   90.00
_cell.angle_beta   90.00
_cell.angle_gamma   90.00
#
_symmetry.space_group_name_H-M   'P 1'
#
loop_
_entity.id
_entity.type
_entity.pdbx_description
1 polymer ?
#
loop_
_entity_poly.entity_id
_entity_poly.type
_entity_poly.pdbx_seq_one_letter_code
_entity_poly.pdbx_strand_id
1 'polypeptide(L)'
;VPENVVEGSARATFCVLGDILGGAIQNIHQLLKMPYGCGEQNMALFAPNIYILNYLNKTGQLTEEIKSKAIGYLVTGYQRQLNYKHSDGSYSTFGERSSAIGNTWLTAFVLKSFSQAAAFISMDQKHITDAQMLLAGRQLKDGSFLQIGSLLNNALKGGVDDRISLTAYIAITLLEMPLPRTHFLVRNALHFLETEAQAEEIHVYTRALMAYAFTLAGNEEKRQEMLDALQKLAMKEEDDTIHWERPEKQKKTLDLPYYHPRAPSAEIEMTSYVLLAYMAKEPSPSQEELLTATAIVKWLTNQQNPNGGFSSTQDTVVALQALCQYRTITYSKDGVDARVTLSSGDVALTKFHVDSTNSLLLQCKDLPSVPGDYMAEVTGCIFMQTSLKYNIQPPQEEAPFKLIVQTVPQNCTGPKAHQTFDIAFNISYTGQRMVSNMAIAQINMLSGYIPLKSTVKLRTEIATTQVLLYLEEVSGAGELGFSLTVELETPIQGLKPALVKVYDYYETGENGIPMGRDLERLTIKHETINTLKTIKFKLQVQI
;
A
#
# COMPACT_ATOMS: atom_id res chain seq x y z
N VAL A 1 -20.89 -16.46 -3.61
CA VAL A 1 -20.54 -15.39 -4.59
C VAL A 1 -21.71 -14.42 -4.68
N PRO A 2 -21.49 -13.12 -4.93
CA PRO A 2 -22.57 -12.14 -5.08
C PRO A 2 -23.49 -12.44 -6.27
N GLU A 3 -24.75 -11.98 -6.23
CA GLU A 3 -25.74 -12.22 -7.29
C GLU A 3 -25.36 -11.60 -8.65
N ASN A 4 -24.65 -10.47 -8.65
CA ASN A 4 -24.25 -9.72 -9.85
C ASN A 4 -22.90 -10.19 -10.46
N VAL A 5 -22.46 -11.40 -10.13
CA VAL A 5 -21.20 -11.96 -10.64
C VAL A 5 -21.31 -12.28 -12.14
N VAL A 6 -20.26 -11.99 -12.90
CA VAL A 6 -20.16 -12.39 -14.31
C VAL A 6 -20.01 -13.90 -14.36
N GLU A 7 -20.89 -14.56 -15.11
CA GLU A 7 -20.90 -16.02 -15.26
C GLU A 7 -19.54 -16.56 -15.71
N GLY A 8 -19.08 -17.65 -15.08
CA GLY A 8 -17.79 -18.28 -15.35
C GLY A 8 -16.55 -17.51 -14.87
N SER A 9 -16.70 -16.36 -14.20
CA SER A 9 -15.56 -15.58 -13.72
C SER A 9 -15.03 -16.00 -12.34
N ALA A 10 -15.83 -16.73 -11.57
CA ALA A 10 -15.49 -17.14 -10.22
C ALA A 10 -14.43 -18.25 -10.21
N ARG A 11 -13.36 -18.04 -9.44
CA ARG A 11 -12.28 -19.00 -9.21
C ARG A 11 -11.78 -18.85 -7.78
N ALA A 12 -11.43 -19.95 -7.14
CA ALA A 12 -10.87 -19.94 -5.80
C ALA A 12 -9.60 -20.78 -5.74
N THR A 13 -8.66 -20.33 -4.92
CA THR A 13 -7.37 -21.00 -4.69
C THR A 13 -7.15 -21.12 -3.20
N PHE A 14 -6.80 -22.32 -2.73
CA PHE A 14 -6.41 -22.60 -1.35
C PHE A 14 -4.89 -22.71 -1.26
N CYS A 15 -4.27 -22.01 -0.32
CA CYS A 15 -2.84 -21.98 -0.14
C CYS A 15 -2.44 -22.25 1.32
N VAL A 16 -1.29 -22.88 1.50
CA VAL A 16 -0.68 -23.14 2.81
C VAL A 16 0.77 -22.65 2.85
N LEU A 17 1.23 -22.30 4.05
CA LEU A 17 2.51 -21.64 4.25
C LEU A 17 3.05 -21.80 5.68
N GLY A 18 4.35 -22.07 5.82
CA GLY A 18 5.00 -22.30 7.12
C GLY A 18 5.42 -21.02 7.83
N ASP A 19 5.76 -19.97 7.09
CA ASP A 19 6.11 -18.66 7.64
C ASP A 19 5.16 -17.59 7.11
N ILE A 20 4.50 -16.84 7.99
CA ILE A 20 3.54 -15.78 7.63
C ILE A 20 4.10 -14.74 6.65
N LEU A 21 5.43 -14.58 6.57
CA LEU A 21 6.06 -13.68 5.62
C LEU A 21 6.00 -14.22 4.18
N GLY A 22 5.94 -15.54 3.96
CA GLY A 22 5.85 -16.12 2.61
C GLY A 22 4.55 -15.79 1.85
N GLY A 23 3.53 -15.22 2.51
CA GLY A 23 2.27 -14.80 1.87
C GLY A 23 2.40 -13.43 1.22
N ALA A 24 3.14 -12.52 1.88
CA ALA A 24 3.60 -11.23 1.34
C ALA A 24 4.57 -11.31 0.18
N ILE A 25 4.90 -12.54 -0.16
CA ILE A 25 6.13 -12.93 -0.80
C ILE A 25 5.81 -14.18 -1.60
N GLN A 26 4.95 -14.04 -2.62
CA GLN A 26 4.55 -15.17 -3.48
C GLN A 26 5.77 -15.82 -4.15
N ASN A 27 6.37 -16.80 -3.45
CA ASN A 27 7.67 -17.42 -3.71
C ASN A 27 8.89 -16.57 -3.35
N ILE A 28 9.98 -17.28 -3.06
CA ILE A 28 11.33 -16.75 -2.86
C ILE A 28 11.71 -15.72 -3.96
N HIS A 29 11.39 -15.99 -5.22
CA HIS A 29 11.73 -15.07 -6.31
C HIS A 29 10.89 -13.78 -6.34
N GLN A 30 9.76 -13.70 -5.64
CA GLN A 30 8.95 -12.48 -5.48
C GLN A 30 8.97 -11.92 -4.05
N LEU A 31 9.81 -12.48 -3.14
CA LEU A 31 10.19 -11.86 -1.85
C LEU A 31 10.57 -10.40 -2.05
N LEU A 32 11.29 -10.17 -3.13
CA LEU A 32 11.91 -8.90 -3.44
C LEU A 32 11.13 -8.25 -4.56
N LYS A 33 10.77 -6.98 -4.39
CA LYS A 33 10.14 -6.19 -5.44
C LYS A 33 11.16 -5.20 -5.99
N MET A 34 11.28 -5.15 -7.31
CA MET A 34 12.12 -4.17 -7.99
C MET A 34 11.49 -2.78 -7.81
N PRO A 35 12.22 -1.80 -7.25
CA PRO A 35 11.69 -0.43 -7.10
C PRO A 35 11.41 0.23 -8.45
N TYR A 36 10.26 0.90 -8.59
CA TYR A 36 9.83 1.67 -9.77
C TYR A 36 8.91 2.81 -9.35
N GLY A 37 8.42 3.60 -10.32
CA GLY A 37 7.48 4.68 -10.03
C GLY A 37 8.16 5.96 -9.58
N CYS A 38 7.36 6.83 -8.96
CA CYS A 38 7.79 8.09 -8.37
C CYS A 38 8.68 7.87 -7.13
N GLY A 39 9.25 8.95 -6.58
CA GLY A 39 10.18 8.87 -5.45
C GLY A 39 9.61 8.24 -4.19
N GLU A 40 8.28 8.21 -4.05
CA GLU A 40 7.63 7.50 -2.97
C GLU A 40 7.43 6.01 -3.26
N GLN A 41 6.86 5.68 -4.42
CA GLN A 41 6.66 4.30 -4.88
C GLN A 41 7.97 3.52 -4.90
N ASN A 42 9.03 4.18 -5.37
CA ASN A 42 10.36 3.63 -5.38
C ASN A 42 10.81 3.27 -3.96
N MET A 43 10.62 4.16 -2.98
CA MET A 43 11.02 3.90 -1.60
C MET A 43 10.19 2.83 -0.91
N ALA A 44 8.90 2.75 -1.21
CA ALA A 44 8.05 1.76 -0.60
C ALA A 44 8.27 0.34 -1.14
N LEU A 45 8.85 0.21 -2.32
CA LEU A 45 9.36 -1.06 -2.82
C LEU A 45 10.80 -1.29 -2.34
N PHE A 46 11.59 -0.23 -2.13
CA PHE A 46 12.97 -0.31 -1.65
C PHE A 46 13.06 -0.80 -0.19
N ALA A 47 12.32 -0.18 0.74
CA ALA A 47 12.44 -0.43 2.18
C ALA A 47 12.12 -1.90 2.58
N PRO A 48 11.04 -2.54 2.05
CA PRO A 48 10.76 -3.94 2.38
C PRO A 48 11.88 -4.93 2.02
N ASN A 49 12.64 -4.66 0.94
CA ASN A 49 13.79 -5.51 0.58
C ASN A 49 14.84 -5.53 1.71
N ILE A 50 15.01 -4.42 2.44
CA ILE A 50 15.94 -4.31 3.58
C ILE A 50 15.44 -5.15 4.76
N TYR A 51 14.15 -5.05 5.09
CA TYR A 51 13.55 -5.78 6.22
C TYR A 51 13.60 -7.30 5.99
N ILE A 52 13.31 -7.73 4.77
CA ILE A 52 13.39 -9.14 4.36
C ILE A 52 14.83 -9.63 4.42
N LEU A 53 15.80 -8.87 3.91
CA LEU A 53 17.22 -9.22 4.01
C LEU A 53 17.67 -9.38 5.47
N ASN A 54 17.31 -8.42 6.33
CA ASN A 54 17.61 -8.48 7.76
C ASN A 54 17.00 -9.70 8.44
N TYR A 55 15.73 -9.98 8.18
CA TYR A 55 15.02 -11.15 8.74
C TYR A 55 15.65 -12.46 8.27
N LEU A 56 15.88 -12.65 6.97
CA LEU A 56 16.48 -13.87 6.43
C LEU A 56 17.91 -14.06 6.93
N ASN A 57 18.67 -12.98 7.07
CA ASN A 57 20.02 -13.03 7.62
C ASN A 57 20.01 -13.47 9.10
N LYS A 58 19.15 -12.86 9.94
CA LYS A 58 19.06 -13.17 11.37
C LYS A 58 18.52 -14.58 11.65
N THR A 59 17.65 -15.09 10.78
CA THR A 59 17.10 -16.46 10.91
C THR A 59 17.96 -17.53 10.24
N GLY A 60 19.03 -17.13 9.53
CA GLY A 60 19.92 -18.06 8.81
C GLY A 60 19.31 -18.66 7.54
N GLN A 61 18.25 -18.07 7.02
CA GLN A 61 17.53 -18.51 5.82
C GLN A 61 17.96 -17.75 4.55
N LEU A 62 18.94 -16.84 4.65
CA LEU A 62 19.41 -16.05 3.51
C LEU A 62 20.32 -16.87 2.59
N THR A 63 19.86 -17.13 1.37
CA THR A 63 20.68 -17.75 0.31
C THR A 63 21.42 -16.68 -0.51
N GLU A 64 22.54 -17.06 -1.12
CA GLU A 64 23.32 -16.14 -1.97
C GLU A 64 22.54 -15.67 -3.21
N GLU A 65 21.62 -16.48 -3.74
CA GLU A 65 20.74 -16.08 -4.84
C GLU A 65 19.79 -14.94 -4.41
N ILE A 66 19.11 -15.10 -3.26
CA ILE A 66 18.21 -14.08 -2.72
C ILE A 66 18.99 -12.81 -2.41
N LYS A 67 20.14 -12.95 -1.75
CA LYS A 67 21.02 -11.84 -1.38
C LYS A 67 21.48 -11.04 -2.59
N SER A 68 21.99 -11.71 -3.62
CA SER A 68 22.47 -11.07 -4.85
C SER A 68 21.34 -10.32 -5.56
N LYS A 69 20.15 -10.92 -5.65
CA LYS A 69 18.97 -10.29 -6.24
C LYS A 69 18.52 -9.05 -5.45
N ALA A 70 18.47 -9.15 -4.12
CA ALA A 70 18.07 -8.05 -3.25
C ALA A 70 19.04 -6.87 -3.34
N ILE A 71 20.35 -7.15 -3.32
CA ILE A 71 21.40 -6.15 -3.51
C ILE A 71 21.23 -5.45 -4.86
N GLY A 72 20.99 -6.20 -5.95
CA GLY A 72 20.72 -5.61 -7.26
C GLY A 72 19.51 -4.66 -7.27
N TYR A 73 18.44 -5.02 -6.56
CA TYR A 73 17.25 -4.17 -6.41
C TYR A 73 17.51 -2.93 -5.55
N LEU A 74 18.26 -3.07 -4.45
CA LEU A 74 18.65 -1.96 -3.60
C LEU A 74 19.56 -0.98 -4.35
N VAL A 75 20.58 -1.45 -5.07
CA VAL A 75 21.44 -0.58 -5.89
C VAL A 75 20.60 0.16 -6.94
N THR A 76 19.72 -0.54 -7.64
CA THR A 76 18.83 0.08 -8.65
C THR A 76 17.90 1.11 -8.04
N GLY A 77 17.24 0.78 -6.93
CA GLY A 77 16.32 1.67 -6.23
C GLY A 77 17.01 2.89 -5.62
N TYR A 78 18.22 2.73 -5.10
CA TYR A 78 19.05 3.84 -4.64
C TYR A 78 19.35 4.83 -5.76
N GLN A 79 19.91 4.35 -6.88
CA GLN A 79 20.23 5.20 -8.03
C GLN A 79 18.98 5.89 -8.60
N ARG A 80 17.85 5.16 -8.65
CA ARG A 80 16.56 5.73 -9.05
C ARG A 80 16.11 6.83 -8.09
N GLN A 81 16.26 6.63 -6.78
CA GLN A 81 15.83 7.59 -5.77
C GLN A 81 16.57 8.93 -5.86
N LEU A 82 17.84 8.91 -6.29
CA LEU A 82 18.64 10.12 -6.45
C LEU A 82 18.07 11.09 -7.49
N ASN A 83 17.25 10.61 -8.44
CA ASN A 83 16.53 11.49 -9.39
C ASN A 83 15.46 12.35 -8.72
N TYR A 84 15.10 12.04 -7.47
CA TYR A 84 14.11 12.77 -6.67
C TYR A 84 14.74 13.61 -5.55
N LYS A 85 16.07 13.64 -5.47
CA LYS A 85 16.84 14.49 -4.55
C LYS A 85 16.85 15.94 -5.06
N HIS A 86 16.77 16.88 -4.13
CA HIS A 86 16.91 18.32 -4.36
C HIS A 86 18.34 18.77 -4.02
N SER A 87 18.71 19.94 -4.53
CA SER A 87 20.01 20.56 -4.26
C SER A 87 20.25 20.85 -2.78
N ASP A 88 19.20 21.12 -2.00
CA ASP A 88 19.26 21.34 -0.55
C ASP A 88 19.39 20.06 0.29
N GLY A 89 19.35 18.87 -0.33
CA GLY A 89 19.41 17.58 0.36
C GLY A 89 18.06 16.94 0.67
N SER A 90 16.95 17.62 0.38
CA SER A 90 15.60 17.07 0.54
C SER A 90 15.19 16.14 -0.60
N TYR A 91 14.13 15.36 -0.38
CA TYR A 91 13.51 14.51 -1.40
C TYR A 91 12.03 14.88 -1.57
N SER A 92 11.50 14.80 -2.79
CA SER A 92 10.06 14.93 -3.05
C SER A 92 9.57 13.81 -3.97
N THR A 93 8.27 13.57 -4.03
CA THR A 93 7.66 12.51 -4.85
C THR A 93 8.08 12.62 -6.33
N PHE A 94 8.24 13.85 -6.82
CA PHE A 94 8.54 14.12 -8.22
C PHE A 94 9.93 14.72 -8.47
N GLY A 95 10.72 15.00 -7.43
CA GLY A 95 12.04 15.61 -7.54
C GLY A 95 12.03 17.09 -7.89
N GLU A 96 13.22 17.69 -7.91
CA GLU A 96 13.45 19.14 -8.05
C GLU A 96 12.96 19.72 -9.38
N ARG A 97 12.89 18.92 -10.45
CA ARG A 97 12.38 19.37 -11.74
C ARG A 97 10.87 19.67 -11.76
N SER A 98 10.12 19.15 -10.79
CA SER A 98 8.66 19.31 -10.76
C SER A 98 8.12 19.89 -9.46
N SER A 99 8.84 19.73 -8.35
CA SER A 99 8.54 20.47 -7.13
C SER A 99 9.68 21.41 -6.81
N ALA A 100 9.36 22.66 -6.52
CA ALA A 100 10.34 23.63 -6.04
C ALA A 100 10.78 23.36 -4.59
N ILE A 101 10.03 22.53 -3.85
CA ILE A 101 10.24 22.30 -2.42
C ILE A 101 10.26 20.79 -2.13
N GLY A 102 11.18 20.34 -1.29
CA GLY A 102 11.22 18.97 -0.81
C GLY A 102 10.27 18.67 0.35
N ASN A 103 9.91 17.40 0.46
CA ASN A 103 8.97 16.89 1.44
C ASN A 103 9.70 16.41 2.71
N THR A 104 9.35 16.97 3.88
CA THR A 104 10.02 16.62 5.15
C THR A 104 9.86 15.14 5.49
N TRP A 105 8.64 14.60 5.34
CA TRP A 105 8.35 13.19 5.65
C TRP A 105 9.09 12.25 4.72
N LEU A 106 9.04 12.49 3.41
CA LEU A 106 9.71 11.61 2.43
C LEU A 106 11.22 11.67 2.61
N THR A 107 11.77 12.84 2.93
CA THR A 107 13.20 12.98 3.26
C THR A 107 13.57 12.10 4.46
N ALA A 108 12.77 12.12 5.53
CA ALA A 108 13.00 11.24 6.68
C ALA A 108 12.88 9.75 6.31
N PHE A 109 11.88 9.37 5.51
CA PHE A 109 11.72 7.99 5.05
C PHE A 109 12.90 7.49 4.21
N VAL A 110 13.38 8.33 3.28
CA VAL A 110 14.58 8.05 2.48
C VAL A 110 15.81 7.93 3.38
N LEU A 111 15.98 8.87 4.32
CA LEU A 111 17.12 8.89 5.23
C LEU A 111 17.18 7.64 6.12
N LYS A 112 16.06 7.23 6.73
CA LYS A 112 15.91 5.95 7.46
C LYS A 112 16.34 4.78 6.59
N SER A 113 15.72 4.66 5.42
CA SER A 113 15.90 3.52 4.53
C SER A 113 17.33 3.43 3.98
N PHE A 114 17.94 4.54 3.60
CA PHE A 114 19.32 4.59 3.13
C PHE A 114 20.31 4.21 4.22
N SER A 115 20.09 4.70 5.44
CA SER A 115 20.96 4.37 6.58
C SER A 115 20.94 2.88 6.90
N GLN A 116 19.78 2.24 6.79
CA GLN A 116 19.67 0.78 6.97
C GLN A 116 20.23 0.00 5.76
N ALA A 117 20.04 0.51 4.54
CA ALA A 117 20.58 -0.11 3.32
C ALA A 117 22.11 -0.05 3.24
N ALA A 118 22.75 0.91 3.91
CA ALA A 118 24.21 1.05 3.96
C ALA A 118 24.93 -0.19 4.53
N ALA A 119 24.23 -1.06 5.27
CA ALA A 119 24.77 -2.34 5.72
C ALA A 119 24.90 -3.38 4.58
N PHE A 120 24.21 -3.18 3.46
CA PHE A 120 24.13 -4.14 2.35
C PHE A 120 24.70 -3.62 1.03
N ILE A 121 24.64 -2.31 0.80
CA ILE A 121 25.08 -1.67 -0.45
C ILE A 121 26.03 -0.51 -0.18
N SER A 122 26.95 -0.25 -1.11
CA SER A 122 27.81 0.93 -1.06
C SER A 122 27.03 2.17 -1.52
N MET A 123 27.11 3.23 -0.72
CA MET A 123 26.37 4.48 -0.94
C MET A 123 27.28 5.67 -0.64
N ASP A 124 27.05 6.79 -1.31
CA ASP A 124 27.72 8.04 -0.96
C ASP A 124 27.15 8.57 0.37
N GLN A 125 28.02 8.67 1.37
CA GLN A 125 27.68 9.16 2.70
C GLN A 125 27.13 10.59 2.66
N LYS A 126 27.53 11.38 1.67
CA LYS A 126 27.00 12.74 1.46
C LYS A 126 25.49 12.75 1.31
N HIS A 127 24.88 11.74 0.69
CA HIS A 127 23.42 11.69 0.52
C HIS A 127 22.67 11.50 1.85
N ILE A 128 23.28 10.81 2.82
CA ILE A 128 22.75 10.66 4.18
C ILE A 128 22.98 11.96 4.96
N THR A 129 24.20 12.51 4.92
CA THR A 129 24.55 13.73 5.65
C THR A 129 23.73 14.93 5.17
N ASP A 130 23.54 15.11 3.87
CA ASP A 130 22.72 16.20 3.30
C ASP A 130 21.28 16.15 3.83
N ALA A 131 20.63 14.98 3.79
CA ALA A 131 19.26 14.82 4.26
C ALA A 131 19.15 15.00 5.79
N GLN A 132 20.15 14.54 6.56
CA GLN A 132 20.20 14.77 8.00
C GLN A 132 20.37 16.26 8.34
N MET A 133 21.25 16.98 7.63
CA MET A 133 21.43 18.43 7.81
C MET A 133 20.16 19.21 7.46
N LEU A 134 19.45 18.80 6.40
CA LEU A 134 18.16 19.39 6.06
C LEU A 134 17.14 19.20 7.19
N LEU A 135 17.00 17.99 7.75
CA LEU A 135 16.10 17.77 8.90
C LEU A 135 16.52 18.61 10.11
N ALA A 136 17.83 18.74 10.36
CA ALA A 136 18.34 19.61 11.42
C ALA A 136 17.93 21.08 11.23
N GLY A 137 18.00 21.59 10.00
CA GLY A 137 17.53 22.93 9.66
C GLY A 137 16.01 23.11 9.77
N ARG A 138 15.24 22.00 9.85
CA ARG A 138 13.77 22.01 10.00
C ARG A 138 13.30 21.72 11.43
N GLN A 139 14.22 21.52 12.39
CA GLN A 139 13.85 21.37 13.81
C GLN A 139 13.61 22.75 14.44
N LEU A 140 12.45 22.90 15.09
CA LEU A 140 12.05 24.11 15.80
C LEU A 140 12.68 24.17 17.21
N LYS A 141 12.57 25.33 17.85
CA LYS A 141 13.19 25.59 19.17
C LYS A 141 12.64 24.69 20.29
N ASP A 142 11.40 24.25 20.18
CA ASP A 142 10.77 23.30 21.10
C ASP A 142 11.10 21.84 20.79
N GLY A 143 11.86 21.55 19.73
CA GLY A 143 12.30 20.20 19.37
C GLY A 143 11.43 19.48 18.35
N SER A 144 10.25 20.01 18.04
CA SER A 144 9.40 19.50 16.95
C SER A 144 9.96 19.81 15.56
N PHE A 145 9.47 19.12 14.53
CA PHE A 145 9.90 19.35 13.15
C PHE A 145 8.84 20.06 12.30
N LEU A 146 9.31 20.95 11.43
CA LEU A 146 8.44 21.68 10.49
C LEU A 146 8.00 20.77 9.34
N GLN A 147 6.68 20.67 9.17
CA GLN A 147 6.07 20.01 8.02
C GLN A 147 6.17 20.91 6.79
N ILE A 148 6.90 20.42 5.78
CA ILE A 148 6.99 21.05 4.46
C ILE A 148 6.61 19.99 3.43
N GLY A 149 5.71 20.36 2.51
CA GLY A 149 5.03 19.43 1.62
C GLY A 149 3.80 18.80 2.28
N SER A 150 3.06 18.00 1.51
CA SER A 150 1.94 17.20 2.01
C SER A 150 2.45 15.96 2.77
N LEU A 151 1.68 15.48 3.75
CA LEU A 151 1.91 14.14 4.29
C LEU A 151 1.62 13.12 3.21
N LEU A 152 2.28 11.96 3.29
CA LEU A 152 2.08 10.86 2.36
C LEU A 152 0.60 10.45 2.35
N ASN A 153 0.04 10.11 3.50
CA ASN A 153 -1.35 9.71 3.62
C ASN A 153 -2.17 10.81 4.33
N ASN A 154 -2.87 11.68 3.58
CA ASN A 154 -3.75 12.66 4.22
C ASN A 154 -5.01 12.03 4.82
N ALA A 155 -5.27 10.73 4.68
CA ALA A 155 -6.34 10.05 5.44
C ALA A 155 -6.11 10.19 6.95
N LEU A 156 -4.85 10.30 7.36
CA LEU A 156 -4.47 10.50 8.76
C LEU A 156 -4.76 11.93 9.25
N LYS A 157 -4.99 12.91 8.37
CA LYS A 157 -5.20 14.32 8.75
C LYS A 157 -6.55 14.62 9.40
N GLY A 158 -7.51 13.69 9.35
CA GLY A 158 -8.86 13.86 9.93
C GLY A 158 -8.90 13.82 11.47
N GLY A 159 -8.00 14.53 12.16
CA GLY A 159 -7.95 14.62 13.62
C GLY A 159 -6.58 14.35 14.27
N VAL A 160 -5.52 14.10 13.49
CA VAL A 160 -4.15 13.97 13.99
C VAL A 160 -3.47 15.35 14.00
N ASP A 161 -2.82 15.71 15.11
CA ASP A 161 -1.85 16.81 15.08
C ASP A 161 -0.66 16.40 14.20
N ASP A 162 -0.65 16.93 12.97
CA ASP A 162 0.37 16.76 11.95
C ASP A 162 1.79 16.99 12.49
N ARG A 163 1.95 17.90 13.45
CA ARG A 163 3.27 18.25 13.99
C ARG A 163 3.79 17.23 15.00
N ILE A 164 2.93 16.73 15.89
CA ILE A 164 3.32 15.72 16.88
C ILE A 164 3.62 14.40 16.19
N SER A 165 2.73 13.96 15.30
CA SER A 165 2.89 12.73 14.54
C SER A 165 4.13 12.75 13.62
N LEU A 166 4.39 13.86 12.92
CA LEU A 166 5.61 14.04 12.12
C LEU A 166 6.86 14.00 13.00
N THR A 167 6.84 14.68 14.16
CA THR A 167 7.97 14.68 15.09
C THR A 167 8.24 13.28 15.63
N ALA A 168 7.20 12.51 15.99
CA ALA A 168 7.33 11.13 16.41
C ALA A 168 7.93 10.25 15.31
N TYR A 169 7.47 10.39 14.07
CA TYR A 169 8.01 9.67 12.92
C TYR A 169 9.49 9.99 12.64
N ILE A 170 9.88 11.26 12.74
CA ILE A 170 11.28 11.68 12.57
C ILE A 170 12.14 11.20 13.74
N ALA A 171 11.63 11.21 14.98
CA ALA A 171 12.34 10.65 16.13
C ALA A 171 12.60 9.15 15.95
N ILE A 172 11.59 8.38 15.51
CA ILE A 172 11.74 6.96 15.14
C ILE A 172 12.82 6.79 14.07
N THR A 173 12.73 7.58 12.98
CA THR A 173 13.71 7.57 11.89
C THR A 173 15.13 7.76 12.42
N LEU A 174 15.37 8.79 13.23
CA LEU A 174 16.70 9.09 13.76
C LEU A 174 17.21 7.99 14.70
N LEU A 175 16.35 7.41 15.52
CA LEU A 175 16.69 6.32 16.43
C LEU A 175 17.01 5.01 15.68
N GLU A 176 16.37 4.76 14.54
CA GLU A 176 16.66 3.61 13.68
C GLU A 176 17.90 3.78 12.78
N MET A 177 18.47 4.99 12.69
CA MET A 177 19.69 5.32 11.95
C MET A 177 20.98 5.16 12.79
N PRO A 178 21.01 4.19 13.71
CA PRO A 178 21.89 4.16 14.89
C PRO A 178 22.45 5.48 15.44
N LEU A 179 21.72 6.61 15.38
CA LEU A 179 22.21 7.85 15.98
C LEU A 179 22.16 7.74 17.51
N PRO A 180 23.20 8.19 18.25
CA PRO A 180 23.17 8.17 19.69
C PRO A 180 21.99 8.98 20.24
N ARG A 181 21.37 8.50 21.32
CA ARG A 181 20.26 9.21 22.01
C ARG A 181 20.67 10.62 22.49
N THR A 182 21.96 10.83 22.74
CA THR A 182 22.55 12.11 23.13
C THR A 182 22.70 13.10 21.97
N HIS A 183 22.54 12.66 20.72
CA HIS A 183 22.59 13.52 19.55
C HIS A 183 21.47 14.57 19.65
N PHE A 184 21.79 15.84 19.40
CA PHE A 184 20.89 16.96 19.67
C PHE A 184 19.52 16.81 18.98
N LEU A 185 19.49 16.35 17.73
CA LEU A 185 18.24 16.09 17.00
C LEU A 185 17.31 15.13 17.73
N VAL A 186 17.87 14.00 18.20
CA VAL A 186 17.14 12.94 18.89
C VAL A 186 16.67 13.46 20.25
N ARG A 187 17.60 14.01 21.05
CA ARG A 187 17.30 14.52 22.39
C ARG A 187 16.21 15.58 22.37
N ASN A 188 16.29 16.55 21.46
CA ASN A 188 15.31 17.63 21.39
C ASN A 188 13.94 17.11 20.92
N ALA A 189 13.90 16.18 19.95
CA ALA A 189 12.66 15.56 19.49
C ALA A 189 12.00 14.73 20.60
N LEU A 190 12.78 13.95 21.35
CA LEU A 190 12.27 13.17 22.48
C LEU A 190 11.73 14.08 23.59
N HIS A 191 12.42 15.18 23.91
CA HIS A 191 11.94 16.14 24.91
C HIS A 191 10.59 16.76 24.52
N PHE A 192 10.41 17.10 23.24
CA PHE A 192 9.11 17.53 22.72
C PHE A 192 8.04 16.45 22.93
N LEU A 193 8.32 15.21 22.51
CA LEU A 193 7.37 14.10 22.65
C LEU A 193 7.04 13.76 24.11
N GLU A 194 8.00 13.87 25.03
CA GLU A 194 7.78 13.67 26.47
C GLU A 194 6.86 14.72 27.07
N THR A 195 6.90 15.95 26.54
CA THR A 195 6.01 17.05 26.93
C THR A 195 4.60 16.80 26.40
N GLU A 196 4.48 16.47 25.10
CA GLU A 196 3.20 16.15 24.47
C GLU A 196 2.56 14.87 25.03
N ALA A 197 3.36 13.94 25.57
CA ALA A 197 2.87 12.74 26.24
C ALA A 197 2.03 13.04 27.49
N GLN A 198 2.13 14.25 28.05
CA GLN A 198 1.36 14.69 29.22
C GLN A 198 -0.01 15.26 28.87
N ALA A 199 -0.33 15.40 27.57
CA ALA A 199 -1.62 15.90 27.13
C ALA A 199 -2.76 14.95 27.56
N GLU A 200 -3.90 15.52 27.98
CA GLU A 200 -5.07 14.75 28.41
C GLU A 200 -5.63 13.89 27.27
N GLU A 201 -5.63 14.42 26.05
CA GLU A 201 -6.11 13.73 24.85
C GLU A 201 -5.01 13.64 23.79
N ILE A 202 -4.62 12.40 23.48
CA ILE A 202 -3.69 12.08 22.38
C ILE A 202 -4.42 11.18 21.41
N HIS A 203 -4.38 11.54 20.13
CA HIS A 203 -4.97 10.73 19.06
C HIS A 203 -4.33 9.33 19.01
N VAL A 204 -5.14 8.28 18.79
CA VAL A 204 -4.73 6.87 18.87
C VAL A 204 -3.50 6.56 17.99
N TYR A 205 -3.51 7.09 16.76
CA TYR A 205 -2.39 6.99 15.81
C TYR A 205 -1.09 7.60 16.36
N THR A 206 -1.15 8.83 16.87
CA THR A 206 0.02 9.52 17.44
C THR A 206 0.56 8.76 18.64
N ARG A 207 -0.33 8.21 19.47
CA ARG A 207 0.05 7.38 20.62
C ARG A 207 0.80 6.11 20.20
N ALA A 208 0.40 5.45 19.11
CA ALA A 208 1.11 4.30 18.56
C ALA A 208 2.54 4.66 18.10
N LEU A 209 2.71 5.78 17.40
CA LEU A 209 4.03 6.28 17.03
C LEU A 209 4.89 6.61 18.25
N MET A 210 4.33 7.30 19.25
CA MET A 210 5.04 7.65 20.48
C MET A 210 5.47 6.42 21.28
N ALA A 211 4.60 5.40 21.39
CA ALA A 211 4.94 4.14 22.03
C ALA A 211 6.18 3.50 21.38
N TYR A 212 6.23 3.48 20.05
CA TYR A 212 7.38 2.95 19.34
C TYR A 212 8.64 3.83 19.50
N ALA A 213 8.50 5.15 19.39
CA ALA A 213 9.59 6.09 19.59
C ALA A 213 10.23 5.94 20.99
N PHE A 214 9.41 5.87 22.04
CA PHE A 214 9.89 5.67 23.42
C PHE A 214 10.50 4.29 23.65
N THR A 215 9.99 3.26 22.97
CA THR A 215 10.61 1.92 22.98
C THR A 215 12.04 1.99 22.44
N LEU A 216 12.23 2.58 21.26
CA LEU A 216 13.57 2.76 20.66
C LEU A 216 14.51 3.64 21.51
N ALA A 217 13.94 4.66 22.16
CA ALA A 217 14.66 5.53 23.08
C ALA A 217 15.00 4.85 24.43
N GLY A 218 14.46 3.65 24.70
CA GLY A 218 14.61 2.96 25.97
C GLY A 218 13.98 3.69 27.17
N ASN A 219 12.99 4.55 26.92
CA ASN A 219 12.23 5.22 27.97
C ASN A 219 11.05 4.33 28.37
N GLU A 220 11.29 3.38 29.28
CA GLU A 220 10.30 2.36 29.68
C GLU A 220 9.06 2.96 30.36
N GLU A 221 9.23 4.03 31.14
CA GLU A 221 8.11 4.71 31.82
C GLU A 221 7.12 5.28 30.80
N LYS A 222 7.61 6.10 29.86
CA LYS A 222 6.76 6.69 28.81
C LYS A 222 6.25 5.66 27.83
N ARG A 223 7.05 4.64 27.52
CA ARG A 223 6.60 3.49 26.71
C ARG A 223 5.39 2.82 27.35
N GLN A 224 5.49 2.44 28.62
CA GLN A 224 4.41 1.73 29.31
C GLN A 224 3.17 2.60 29.44
N GLU A 225 3.32 3.89 29.73
CA GLU A 225 2.22 4.85 29.76
C GLU A 225 1.45 4.87 28.42
N MET A 226 2.16 4.95 27.29
CA MET A 226 1.53 4.95 25.97
C MET A 226 0.87 3.60 25.64
N LEU A 227 1.51 2.48 25.97
CA LEU A 227 0.99 1.12 25.72
C LEU A 227 -0.24 0.82 26.58
N ASP A 228 -0.27 1.22 27.85
CA ASP A 228 -1.42 1.03 28.75
C ASP A 228 -2.63 1.83 28.25
N ALA A 229 -2.40 3.06 27.80
CA ALA A 229 -3.45 3.87 27.21
C ALA A 229 -3.95 3.28 25.89
N LEU A 230 -3.07 2.74 25.03
CA LEU A 230 -3.46 2.01 23.83
C LEU A 230 -4.25 0.75 24.15
N GLN A 231 -3.85 0.00 25.17
CA GLN A 231 -4.50 -1.26 25.55
C GLN A 231 -5.96 -1.05 25.99
N LYS A 232 -6.29 0.12 26.57
CA LYS A 232 -7.66 0.54 26.90
C LYS A 232 -8.52 0.84 25.65
N LEU A 233 -7.88 1.20 24.54
CA LEU A 233 -8.51 1.53 23.26
C LEU A 233 -8.47 0.37 22.26
N ALA A 234 -7.91 -0.77 22.66
CA ALA A 234 -7.72 -1.92 21.81
C ALA A 234 -9.07 -2.57 21.48
N MET A 235 -9.31 -2.82 20.19
CA MET A 235 -10.43 -3.61 19.71
C MET A 235 -10.06 -5.08 19.84
N LYS A 236 -10.91 -5.85 20.54
CA LYS A 236 -10.77 -7.29 20.72
C LYS A 236 -11.93 -7.97 20.02
N GLU A 237 -11.65 -8.75 18.98
CA GLU A 237 -12.67 -9.51 18.24
C GLU A 237 -12.79 -10.94 18.78
N GLU A 238 -13.82 -11.68 18.33
CA GLU A 238 -14.16 -13.03 18.84
C GLU A 238 -13.03 -14.07 18.64
N ASP A 239 -12.10 -13.85 17.72
CA ASP A 239 -10.99 -14.75 17.38
C ASP A 239 -9.69 -14.49 18.18
N ASP A 240 -9.78 -13.84 19.34
CA ASP A 240 -8.63 -13.39 20.16
C ASP A 240 -7.64 -12.50 19.38
N THR A 241 -8.14 -11.71 18.43
CA THR A 241 -7.34 -10.74 17.66
C THR A 241 -7.38 -9.36 18.31
N ILE A 242 -6.27 -8.63 18.22
CA ILE A 242 -6.14 -7.28 18.78
C ILE A 242 -5.74 -6.29 17.69
N HIS A 243 -6.49 -5.18 17.58
CA HIS A 243 -6.16 -4.09 16.66
C HIS A 243 -6.64 -2.73 17.18
N TRP A 244 -6.31 -1.66 16.45
CA TRP A 244 -6.70 -0.28 16.78
C TRP A 244 -7.40 0.37 15.59
N GLU A 245 -8.43 1.17 15.90
CA GLU A 245 -9.23 1.89 14.91
C GLU A 245 -9.34 3.39 15.26
N ARG A 246 -9.60 4.22 14.25
CA ARG A 246 -9.92 5.65 14.45
C ARG A 246 -11.36 5.82 14.96
N PRO A 247 -11.64 6.82 15.83
CA PRO A 247 -12.98 7.00 16.43
C PRO A 247 -14.11 7.30 15.42
N GLU A 248 -13.82 7.90 14.27
CA GLU A 248 -14.81 8.43 13.32
C GLU A 248 -15.37 7.39 12.32
N LYS A 249 -15.25 6.10 12.61
CA LYS A 249 -15.69 5.04 11.68
C LYS A 249 -17.22 5.05 11.54
N GLN A 250 -17.72 5.45 10.37
CA GLN A 250 -19.02 4.96 9.91
C GLN A 250 -18.84 3.48 9.53
N LYS A 251 -19.31 2.57 10.38
CA LYS A 251 -19.47 1.16 10.02
C LYS A 251 -20.57 1.08 8.95
N LYS A 252 -20.20 1.17 7.67
CA LYS A 252 -21.07 0.73 6.58
C LYS A 252 -20.70 -0.71 6.26
N THR A 253 -21.24 -1.65 7.02
CA THR A 253 -21.21 -3.06 6.64
C THR A 253 -22.07 -3.22 5.40
N LEU A 254 -21.44 -3.36 4.23
CA LEU A 254 -22.08 -4.05 3.13
C LEU A 254 -22.17 -5.52 3.55
N ASP A 255 -23.39 -5.99 3.83
CA ASP A 255 -23.70 -7.41 4.09
C ASP A 255 -23.50 -8.23 2.81
N LEU A 256 -22.24 -8.41 2.41
CA LEU A 256 -21.84 -9.37 1.40
C LEU A 256 -21.42 -10.66 2.12
N PRO A 257 -22.15 -11.78 1.95
CA PRO A 257 -21.77 -13.04 2.58
C PRO A 257 -20.39 -13.48 2.09
N TYR A 258 -19.53 -13.90 3.03
CA TYR A 258 -18.14 -14.32 2.81
C TYR A 258 -17.18 -13.20 2.37
N TYR A 259 -17.52 -11.94 2.62
CA TYR A 259 -16.64 -10.80 2.39
C TYR A 259 -16.26 -10.13 3.72
N HIS A 260 -15.00 -10.28 4.13
CA HIS A 260 -14.43 -9.49 5.22
C HIS A 260 -13.84 -8.21 4.62
N PRO A 261 -14.41 -7.02 4.85
CA PRO A 261 -13.82 -5.78 4.38
C PRO A 261 -12.45 -5.61 5.02
N ARG A 262 -11.43 -5.33 4.19
CA ARG A 262 -10.09 -5.05 4.71
C ARG A 262 -10.11 -3.74 5.46
N ALA A 263 -9.34 -3.69 6.54
CA ALA A 263 -9.13 -2.47 7.30
C ALA A 263 -8.53 -1.37 6.39
N PRO A 264 -8.92 -0.10 6.56
CA PRO A 264 -8.26 0.98 5.86
C PRO A 264 -6.78 1.11 6.27
N SER A 265 -6.01 1.84 5.46
CA SER A 265 -4.55 1.89 5.60
C SER A 265 -4.07 2.43 6.96
N ALA A 266 -4.82 3.35 7.57
CA ALA A 266 -4.42 3.98 8.84
C ALA A 266 -4.45 2.99 10.01
N GLU A 267 -5.43 2.11 10.02
CA GLU A 267 -5.67 1.08 11.03
C GLU A 267 -4.58 0.01 10.98
N ILE A 268 -4.18 -0.39 9.76
CA ILE A 268 -3.06 -1.31 9.53
C ILE A 268 -1.75 -0.67 9.99
N GLU A 269 -1.51 0.60 9.63
CA GLU A 269 -0.29 1.31 10.00
C GLU A 269 -0.16 1.50 11.52
N MET A 270 -1.20 2.00 12.20
CA MET A 270 -1.14 2.18 13.66
C MET A 270 -0.94 0.86 14.40
N THR A 271 -1.67 -0.18 13.99
CA THR A 271 -1.57 -1.50 14.61
C THR A 271 -0.17 -2.10 14.40
N SER A 272 0.45 -1.83 13.26
CA SER A 272 1.84 -2.23 12.97
C SER A 272 2.85 -1.47 13.84
N TYR A 273 2.66 -0.18 14.10
CA TYR A 273 3.51 0.56 15.05
C TYR A 273 3.37 0.06 16.48
N VAL A 274 2.16 -0.32 16.92
CA VAL A 274 1.99 -0.94 18.25
C VAL A 274 2.73 -2.28 18.31
N LEU A 275 2.65 -3.11 17.26
CA LEU A 275 3.44 -4.35 17.19
C LEU A 275 4.95 -4.06 17.27
N LEU A 276 5.44 -3.04 16.56
CA LEU A 276 6.85 -2.62 16.64
C LEU A 276 7.24 -2.15 18.05
N ALA A 277 6.37 -1.44 18.77
CA ALA A 277 6.61 -1.01 20.15
C ALA A 277 6.72 -2.20 21.13
N TYR A 278 6.03 -3.31 20.86
CA TYR A 278 6.25 -4.55 21.61
C TYR A 278 7.54 -5.26 21.18
N MET A 279 7.80 -5.39 19.88
CA MET A 279 8.91 -6.21 19.36
C MET A 279 10.29 -5.55 19.48
N ALA A 280 10.37 -4.23 19.50
CA ALA A 280 11.63 -3.51 19.59
C ALA A 280 12.15 -3.33 21.03
N LYS A 281 11.49 -3.94 22.03
CA LYS A 281 11.94 -3.89 23.42
C LYS A 281 13.24 -4.64 23.62
N GLU A 282 14.24 -3.98 24.21
CA GLU A 282 15.51 -4.59 24.61
C GLU A 282 15.54 -4.93 26.12
N PRO A 283 16.17 -6.05 26.54
CA PRO A 283 16.92 -7.02 25.73
C PRO A 283 16.01 -7.97 24.93
N SER A 284 14.78 -8.20 25.39
CA SER A 284 13.73 -8.93 24.66
C SER A 284 12.35 -8.63 25.25
N PRO A 285 11.26 -8.81 24.48
CA PRO A 285 9.89 -8.74 25.00
C PRO A 285 9.63 -9.82 26.06
N SER A 286 8.73 -9.54 27.01
CA SER A 286 8.24 -10.55 27.97
C SER A 286 7.33 -11.57 27.28
N GLN A 287 7.07 -12.71 27.95
CA GLN A 287 6.14 -13.71 27.43
C GLN A 287 4.71 -13.16 27.27
N GLU A 288 4.27 -12.29 28.18
CA GLU A 288 2.97 -11.62 28.09
C GLU A 288 2.91 -10.65 26.91
N GLU A 289 3.98 -9.88 26.68
CA GLU A 289 4.11 -8.99 25.52
C GLU A 289 4.12 -9.79 24.21
N LEU A 290 4.73 -10.99 24.18
CA LEU A 290 4.70 -11.89 23.03
C LEU A 290 3.30 -12.47 22.75
N LEU A 291 2.51 -12.76 23.79
CA LEU A 291 1.12 -13.20 23.63
C LEU A 291 0.27 -12.10 23.01
N THR A 292 0.38 -10.86 23.52
CA THR A 292 -0.29 -9.69 22.95
C THR A 292 0.17 -9.46 21.51
N ALA A 293 1.47 -9.50 21.24
CA ALA A 293 2.01 -9.36 19.89
C ALA A 293 1.47 -10.44 18.93
N THR A 294 1.30 -11.68 19.41
CA THR A 294 0.73 -12.77 18.61
C THR A 294 -0.73 -12.48 18.23
N ALA A 295 -1.53 -11.93 19.15
CA ALA A 295 -2.90 -11.51 18.85
C ALA A 295 -2.96 -10.37 17.82
N ILE A 296 -1.99 -9.44 17.85
CA ILE A 296 -1.86 -8.38 16.85
C ILE A 296 -1.47 -8.96 15.48
N VAL A 297 -0.50 -9.88 15.47
CA VAL A 297 -0.04 -10.54 14.24
C VAL A 297 -1.16 -11.32 13.57
N LYS A 298 -1.97 -12.06 14.33
CA LYS A 298 -3.16 -12.76 13.80
C LYS A 298 -4.08 -11.80 13.05
N TRP A 299 -4.36 -10.63 13.64
CA TRP A 299 -5.17 -9.61 12.96
C TRP A 299 -4.51 -9.11 11.68
N LEU A 300 -3.24 -8.71 11.73
CA LEU A 300 -2.50 -8.22 10.56
C LEU A 300 -2.47 -9.26 9.43
N THR A 301 -2.26 -10.54 9.75
CA THR A 301 -2.26 -11.60 8.74
C THR A 301 -3.63 -11.78 8.07
N ASN A 302 -4.73 -11.51 8.78
CA ASN A 302 -6.07 -11.52 8.20
C ASN A 302 -6.32 -10.31 7.26
N GLN A 303 -5.57 -9.22 7.42
CA GLN A 303 -5.66 -8.05 6.55
C GLN A 303 -4.81 -8.18 5.27
N GLN A 304 -3.90 -9.16 5.20
CA GLN A 304 -3.03 -9.35 4.04
C GLN A 304 -3.83 -9.76 2.79
N ASN A 305 -3.49 -9.14 1.66
CA ASN A 305 -4.02 -9.55 0.37
C ASN A 305 -3.36 -10.85 -0.13
N PRO A 306 -3.86 -11.51 -1.19
CA PRO A 306 -3.26 -12.76 -1.69
C PRO A 306 -1.82 -12.63 -2.17
N ASN A 307 -1.36 -11.41 -2.47
CA ASN A 307 0.03 -11.10 -2.82
C ASN A 307 0.83 -10.61 -1.58
N GLY A 308 0.20 -10.70 -0.40
CA GLY A 308 0.49 -10.18 0.94
C GLY A 308 1.06 -8.76 1.04
N GLY A 309 0.62 -7.89 0.13
CA GLY A 309 0.53 -6.47 0.46
C GLY A 309 -0.71 -6.21 1.34
N PHE A 310 -0.84 -4.96 1.77
CA PHE A 310 -1.97 -4.49 2.57
C PHE A 310 -2.85 -3.54 1.75
N SER A 311 -3.47 -2.55 2.39
CA SER A 311 -4.43 -1.64 1.76
C SER A 311 -3.72 -0.53 0.98
N SER A 312 -2.56 -0.05 1.42
CA SER A 312 -1.76 0.93 0.72
C SER A 312 -0.29 0.55 0.60
N THR A 313 0.53 1.52 0.22
CA THR A 313 1.97 1.38 0.07
C THR A 313 2.69 1.59 1.41
N GLN A 314 2.24 2.55 2.22
CA GLN A 314 2.86 2.92 3.49
C GLN A 314 2.58 1.89 4.59
N ASP A 315 1.31 1.46 4.71
CA ASP A 315 0.92 0.43 5.68
C ASP A 315 1.66 -0.89 5.44
N THR A 316 1.86 -1.24 4.16
CA THR A 316 2.60 -2.44 3.76
C THR A 316 4.05 -2.37 4.23
N VAL A 317 4.71 -1.22 4.11
CA VAL A 317 6.11 -1.05 4.56
C VAL A 317 6.23 -1.28 6.07
N VAL A 318 5.39 -0.63 6.87
CA VAL A 318 5.45 -0.70 8.34
C VAL A 318 4.99 -2.08 8.82
N ALA A 319 3.93 -2.64 8.23
CA ALA A 319 3.46 -3.98 8.56
C ALA A 319 4.50 -5.06 8.25
N LEU A 320 5.18 -4.97 7.10
CA LEU A 320 6.28 -5.88 6.78
C LEU A 320 7.46 -5.72 7.72
N GLN A 321 7.80 -4.50 8.11
CA GLN A 321 8.81 -4.26 9.14
C GLN A 321 8.43 -4.97 10.45
N ALA A 322 7.20 -4.77 10.92
CA ALA A 322 6.70 -5.32 12.17
C ALA A 322 6.65 -6.86 12.16
N LEU A 323 6.14 -7.45 11.08
CA LEU A 323 6.07 -8.91 10.90
C LEU A 323 7.49 -9.52 10.79
N CYS A 324 8.43 -8.86 10.11
CA CYS A 324 9.82 -9.30 10.05
C CYS A 324 10.48 -9.29 11.44
N GLN A 325 10.23 -8.26 12.26
CA GLN A 325 10.75 -8.22 13.63
C GLN A 325 10.13 -9.29 14.52
N TYR A 326 8.81 -9.44 14.51
CA TYR A 326 8.11 -10.50 15.26
C TYR A 326 8.64 -11.89 14.88
N ARG A 327 8.77 -12.18 13.58
CA ARG A 327 9.29 -13.47 13.11
C ARG A 327 10.76 -13.66 13.43
N THR A 328 11.58 -12.62 13.44
CA THR A 328 12.97 -12.72 13.90
C THR A 328 13.05 -13.19 15.36
N ILE A 329 12.15 -12.73 16.22
CA ILE A 329 12.12 -13.07 17.65
C ILE A 329 11.49 -14.44 17.90
N THR A 330 10.43 -14.79 17.16
CA THR A 330 9.67 -16.03 17.35
C THR A 330 10.16 -17.21 16.51
N TYR A 331 11.15 -16.99 15.65
CA TYR A 331 11.71 -18.05 14.81
C TYR A 331 12.37 -19.15 15.65
N SER A 332 11.97 -20.40 15.40
CA SER A 332 12.60 -21.59 15.98
C SER A 332 13.29 -22.42 14.89
N LYS A 333 14.52 -22.86 15.17
CA LYS A 333 15.29 -23.74 14.28
C LYS A 333 14.76 -25.18 14.26
N ASP A 334 14.00 -25.59 15.28
CA ASP A 334 13.36 -26.91 15.33
C ASP A 334 12.26 -27.06 14.26
N GLY A 335 11.93 -25.96 13.57
CA GLY A 335 11.17 -25.96 12.32
C GLY A 335 9.66 -25.96 12.52
N VAL A 336 8.97 -25.71 11.41
CA VAL A 336 7.58 -26.11 11.22
C VAL A 336 7.62 -27.57 10.77
N ASP A 337 6.73 -28.43 11.27
CA ASP A 337 6.38 -29.70 10.63
C ASP A 337 4.85 -29.78 10.64
N ALA A 338 4.26 -29.43 9.51
CA ALA A 338 2.84 -29.38 9.34
C ALA A 338 2.39 -30.21 8.14
N ARG A 339 1.23 -30.83 8.29
CA ARG A 339 0.56 -31.57 7.21
C ARG A 339 -0.87 -31.08 7.10
N VAL A 340 -1.29 -30.80 5.88
CA VAL A 340 -2.66 -30.34 5.58
C VAL A 340 -3.25 -31.26 4.54
N THR A 341 -4.39 -31.87 4.84
CA THR A 341 -5.17 -32.65 3.87
C THR A 341 -6.40 -31.84 3.48
N LEU A 342 -6.42 -31.37 2.22
CA LEU A 342 -7.56 -30.67 1.65
C LEU A 342 -8.47 -31.67 0.95
N SER A 343 -9.76 -31.63 1.27
CA SER A 343 -10.79 -32.54 0.73
C SER A 343 -12.06 -31.79 0.34
N SER A 344 -12.87 -32.40 -0.52
CA SER A 344 -14.25 -31.99 -0.81
C SER A 344 -15.14 -33.22 -0.74
N GLY A 345 -16.03 -33.27 0.25
CA GLY A 345 -16.69 -34.52 0.66
C GLY A 345 -15.65 -35.60 1.01
N ASP A 346 -15.86 -36.81 0.53
CA ASP A 346 -14.95 -37.95 0.76
C ASP A 346 -13.71 -37.95 -0.17
N VAL A 347 -13.58 -36.96 -1.07
CA VAL A 347 -12.50 -36.91 -2.06
C VAL A 347 -11.37 -36.02 -1.56
N ALA A 348 -10.21 -36.62 -1.32
CA ALA A 348 -8.98 -35.87 -1.05
C ALA A 348 -8.49 -35.17 -2.33
N LEU A 349 -8.41 -33.84 -2.30
CA LEU A 349 -7.98 -33.01 -3.42
C LEU A 349 -6.46 -32.90 -3.51
N THR A 350 -5.81 -32.63 -2.37
CA THR A 350 -4.35 -32.44 -2.25
C THR A 350 -3.92 -32.66 -0.80
N LYS A 351 -2.70 -33.16 -0.62
CA LYS A 351 -1.99 -33.16 0.67
C LYS A 351 -0.79 -32.23 0.58
N PHE A 352 -0.64 -31.36 1.56
CA PHE A 352 0.51 -30.48 1.70
C PHE A 352 1.38 -30.95 2.86
N HIS A 353 2.70 -30.80 2.69
CA HIS A 353 3.66 -31.01 3.76
C HIS A 353 4.58 -29.79 3.79
N VAL A 354 4.64 -29.15 4.95
CA VAL A 354 5.48 -27.98 5.18
C VAL A 354 6.44 -28.28 6.32
N ASP A 355 7.72 -28.22 6.00
CA ASP A 355 8.81 -28.40 6.94
C ASP A 355 9.72 -27.14 6.98
N SER A 356 10.85 -27.22 7.70
CA SER A 356 11.82 -26.11 7.75
C SER A 356 12.50 -25.82 6.41
N THR A 357 12.52 -26.75 5.45
CA THR A 357 13.18 -26.58 4.15
C THR A 357 12.31 -25.84 3.14
N ASN A 358 10.99 -25.88 3.32
CA ASN A 358 10.02 -25.25 2.42
C ASN A 358 9.07 -24.27 3.13
N SER A 359 9.41 -23.83 4.35
CA SER A 359 8.61 -22.91 5.18
C SER A 359 8.27 -21.57 4.49
N LEU A 360 9.18 -21.08 3.64
CA LEU A 360 9.03 -19.86 2.83
C LEU A 360 8.31 -20.09 1.49
N LEU A 361 8.03 -21.35 1.12
CA LEU A 361 7.39 -21.70 -0.14
C LEU A 361 5.87 -21.69 0.03
N LEU A 362 5.20 -20.80 -0.69
CA LEU A 362 3.74 -20.78 -0.79
C LEU A 362 3.28 -21.96 -1.66
N GLN A 363 2.50 -22.87 -1.07
CA GLN A 363 1.96 -24.04 -1.79
C GLN A 363 0.45 -23.84 -1.99
N CYS A 364 -0.03 -23.92 -3.23
CA CYS A 364 -1.42 -23.63 -3.56
C CYS A 364 -2.08 -24.75 -4.38
N LYS A 365 -3.41 -24.84 -4.26
CA LYS A 365 -4.27 -25.71 -5.04
C LYS A 365 -5.51 -24.94 -5.48
N ASP A 366 -5.76 -24.94 -6.79
CA ASP A 366 -7.01 -24.41 -7.32
C ASP A 366 -8.18 -25.32 -6.92
N LEU A 367 -9.25 -24.69 -6.44
CA LEU A 367 -10.46 -25.36 -6.01
C LEU A 367 -11.34 -25.66 -7.23
N PRO A 368 -11.86 -26.90 -7.36
CA PRO A 368 -12.55 -27.37 -8.56
C PRO A 368 -13.87 -26.65 -8.84
N SER A 369 -14.58 -26.20 -7.80
CA SER A 369 -15.87 -25.52 -7.94
C SER A 369 -16.02 -24.35 -6.99
N VAL A 370 -16.72 -23.31 -7.46
CA VAL A 370 -17.13 -22.16 -6.65
C VAL A 370 -18.60 -21.86 -6.97
N PRO A 371 -19.53 -21.99 -6.00
CA PRO A 371 -19.34 -22.41 -4.61
C PRO A 371 -18.99 -23.90 -4.47
N GLY A 372 -18.48 -24.30 -3.30
CA GLY A 372 -18.20 -25.69 -2.95
C GLY A 372 -17.83 -25.82 -1.47
N ASP A 373 -18.05 -27.00 -0.91
CA ASP A 373 -17.71 -27.33 0.48
C ASP A 373 -16.36 -28.05 0.52
N TYR A 374 -15.46 -27.54 1.36
CA TYR A 374 -14.08 -28.01 1.49
C TYR A 374 -13.72 -28.18 2.96
N MET A 375 -12.98 -29.25 3.27
CA MET A 375 -12.46 -29.52 4.61
C MET A 375 -10.94 -29.61 4.57
N ALA A 376 -10.28 -28.90 5.49
CA ALA A 376 -8.84 -28.93 5.67
C ALA A 376 -8.50 -29.54 7.03
N GLU A 377 -7.94 -30.75 7.03
CA GLU A 377 -7.43 -31.39 8.25
C GLU A 377 -5.96 -31.00 8.43
N VAL A 378 -5.62 -30.48 9.61
CA VAL A 378 -4.30 -29.90 9.89
C VAL A 378 -3.65 -30.61 11.07
N THR A 379 -2.39 -31.01 10.90
CA THR A 379 -1.49 -31.39 11.99
C THR A 379 -0.33 -30.42 12.04
N GLY A 380 0.03 -29.91 13.23
CA GLY A 380 1.05 -28.88 13.41
C GLY A 380 0.49 -27.45 13.33
N CYS A 381 1.36 -26.45 13.32
CA CYS A 381 0.99 -25.03 13.17
C CYS A 381 1.35 -24.54 11.77
N ILE A 382 0.38 -24.02 11.03
CA ILE A 382 0.57 -23.55 9.66
C ILE A 382 -0.37 -22.40 9.34
N PHE A 383 0.07 -21.49 8.47
CA PHE A 383 -0.78 -20.45 7.91
C PHE A 383 -1.54 -20.98 6.69
N MET A 384 -2.84 -20.74 6.64
CA MET A 384 -3.71 -21.14 5.53
C MET A 384 -4.46 -19.92 5.01
N GLN A 385 -4.53 -19.76 3.70
CA GLN A 385 -5.23 -18.67 3.05
C GLN A 385 -6.06 -19.19 1.89
N THR A 386 -7.30 -18.71 1.78
CA THR A 386 -8.14 -18.96 0.60
C THR A 386 -8.39 -17.64 -0.12
N SER A 387 -8.13 -17.61 -1.43
CA SER A 387 -8.40 -16.45 -2.28
C SER A 387 -9.55 -16.75 -3.23
N LEU A 388 -10.63 -15.99 -3.14
CA LEU A 388 -11.74 -16.00 -4.08
C LEU A 388 -11.59 -14.80 -5.04
N LYS A 389 -11.62 -15.07 -6.35
CA LYS A 389 -11.58 -14.06 -7.41
C LYS A 389 -12.80 -14.21 -8.30
N TYR A 390 -13.47 -13.11 -8.58
CA TYR A 390 -14.62 -13.06 -9.49
C TYR A 390 -14.73 -11.66 -10.11
N ASN A 391 -15.45 -11.56 -11.22
CA ASN A 391 -15.74 -10.28 -11.85
C ASN A 391 -17.19 -9.90 -11.54
N ILE A 392 -17.44 -8.66 -11.14
CA ILE A 392 -18.78 -8.06 -11.09
C ILE A 392 -18.84 -6.90 -12.08
N GLN A 393 -20.04 -6.57 -12.53
CA GLN A 393 -20.21 -5.26 -13.16
C GLN A 393 -20.07 -4.19 -12.06
N PRO A 394 -19.17 -3.20 -12.22
CA PRO A 394 -18.94 -2.21 -11.18
C PRO A 394 -20.24 -1.43 -10.90
N PRO A 395 -20.66 -1.30 -9.64
CA PRO A 395 -21.77 -0.43 -9.27
C PRO A 395 -21.41 1.04 -9.54
N GLN A 396 -22.41 1.88 -9.81
CA GLN A 396 -22.25 3.34 -9.71
C GLN A 396 -22.23 3.67 -8.21
N GLU A 397 -21.04 3.87 -7.64
CA GLU A 397 -20.86 4.37 -6.28
C GLU A 397 -20.60 5.88 -6.29
N GLU A 398 -20.98 6.57 -5.22
CA GLU A 398 -20.57 7.96 -4.99
C GLU A 398 -19.05 8.01 -4.80
N ALA A 399 -18.34 8.45 -5.84
CA ALA A 399 -16.91 8.63 -5.80
C ALA A 399 -16.54 10.06 -5.37
N PRO A 400 -15.53 10.26 -4.49
CA PRO A 400 -14.92 11.57 -4.27
C PRO A 400 -14.19 12.18 -5.48
N PHE A 401 -14.29 11.59 -6.66
CA PHE A 401 -13.85 12.19 -7.91
C PHE A 401 -15.00 12.22 -8.90
N LYS A 402 -14.97 13.20 -9.80
CA LYS A 402 -15.77 13.24 -11.00
C LYS A 402 -14.84 13.11 -12.19
N LEU A 403 -15.10 12.12 -13.04
CA LEU A 403 -14.35 11.81 -14.25
C LEU A 403 -15.30 11.93 -15.44
N ILE A 404 -14.90 12.66 -16.47
CA ILE A 404 -15.60 12.71 -17.76
C ILE A 404 -14.62 12.28 -18.83
N VAL A 405 -14.97 11.32 -19.69
CA VAL A 405 -14.13 10.77 -20.76
C VAL A 405 -14.86 10.85 -22.08
N GLN A 406 -14.18 11.40 -23.09
CA GLN A 406 -14.74 11.58 -24.42
C GLN A 406 -13.69 11.30 -25.49
N THR A 407 -14.12 10.80 -26.64
CA THR A 407 -13.26 10.74 -27.83
C THR A 407 -13.35 12.06 -28.59
N VAL A 408 -12.23 12.47 -29.18
CA VAL A 408 -12.15 13.64 -30.05
C VAL A 408 -11.55 13.17 -31.39
N PRO A 409 -12.33 13.18 -32.49
CA PRO A 409 -13.73 13.60 -32.59
C PRO A 409 -14.71 12.63 -31.90
N GLN A 410 -15.87 13.14 -31.46
CA GLN A 410 -16.90 12.32 -30.79
C GLN A 410 -17.52 11.26 -31.72
N ASN A 411 -17.62 11.59 -33.01
CA ASN A 411 -18.09 10.66 -34.03
C ASN A 411 -16.94 10.30 -34.96
N CYS A 412 -16.79 9.00 -35.23
CA CYS A 412 -15.83 8.53 -36.21
C CYS A 412 -16.31 8.83 -37.64
N THR A 413 -16.07 10.06 -38.10
CA THR A 413 -16.39 10.50 -39.45
C THR A 413 -15.10 10.67 -40.26
N GLY A 414 -14.89 9.80 -41.24
CA GLY A 414 -13.74 9.85 -42.16
C GLY A 414 -12.79 8.64 -42.09
N PRO A 415 -11.94 8.44 -43.12
CA PRO A 415 -11.15 7.21 -43.29
C PRO A 415 -10.04 7.02 -42.26
N LYS A 416 -9.58 8.09 -41.60
CA LYS A 416 -8.53 8.05 -40.57
C LYS A 416 -9.06 8.03 -39.13
N ALA A 417 -10.35 8.29 -38.91
CA ALA A 417 -10.92 8.41 -37.57
C ALA A 417 -10.88 7.10 -36.77
N HIS A 418 -10.80 5.95 -37.45
CA HIS A 418 -10.62 4.63 -36.82
C HIS A 418 -9.16 4.25 -36.60
N GLN A 419 -8.22 4.94 -37.26
CA GLN A 419 -6.78 4.68 -37.17
C GLN A 419 -6.13 5.50 -36.06
N THR A 420 -6.52 6.76 -35.90
CA THR A 420 -5.95 7.65 -34.89
C THR A 420 -7.01 8.63 -34.39
N PHE A 421 -7.15 8.76 -33.08
CA PHE A 421 -8.05 9.72 -32.44
C PHE A 421 -7.55 10.12 -31.04
N ASP A 422 -8.08 11.20 -30.50
CA ASP A 422 -7.74 11.66 -29.16
C ASP A 422 -8.77 11.15 -28.13
N ILE A 423 -8.28 10.82 -26.95
CA ILE A 423 -9.09 10.58 -25.76
C ILE A 423 -8.89 11.79 -24.85
N ALA A 424 -9.95 12.57 -24.67
CA ALA A 424 -9.99 13.71 -23.76
C ALA A 424 -10.69 13.31 -22.47
N PHE A 425 -10.16 13.75 -21.33
CA PHE A 425 -10.79 13.48 -20.04
C PHE A 425 -10.59 14.62 -19.06
N ASN A 426 -11.65 14.92 -18.31
CA ASN A 426 -11.69 15.95 -17.29
C ASN A 426 -11.86 15.30 -15.92
N ILE A 427 -11.09 15.78 -14.95
CA ILE A 427 -11.08 15.24 -13.59
C ILE A 427 -11.30 16.38 -12.60
N SER A 428 -12.23 16.21 -11.65
CA SER A 428 -12.37 17.10 -10.49
C SER A 428 -12.60 16.32 -9.20
N TYR A 429 -12.31 16.95 -8.06
CA TYR A 429 -12.52 16.34 -6.74
C TYR A 429 -13.89 16.75 -6.17
N THR A 430 -14.66 15.77 -5.73
CA THR A 430 -16.01 15.92 -5.17
C THR A 430 -16.10 15.40 -3.73
N GLY A 431 -14.98 15.00 -3.13
CA GLY A 431 -14.92 14.52 -1.75
C GLY A 431 -15.07 15.63 -0.70
N GLN A 432 -15.06 15.23 0.57
CA GLN A 432 -15.28 16.13 1.71
C GLN A 432 -14.11 17.07 2.01
N ARG A 433 -12.91 16.79 1.47
CA ARG A 433 -11.70 17.59 1.66
C ARG A 433 -11.68 18.80 0.70
N MET A 434 -10.84 19.80 0.99
CA MET A 434 -10.63 20.90 0.05
C MET A 434 -9.89 20.46 -1.24
N VAL A 435 -8.98 19.50 -1.11
CA VAL A 435 -8.20 18.88 -2.20
C VAL A 435 -8.02 17.39 -1.93
N SER A 436 -7.79 16.59 -2.96
CA SER A 436 -7.45 15.17 -2.84
C SER A 436 -6.01 14.95 -2.34
N ASN A 437 -5.66 13.71 -2.01
CA ASN A 437 -4.26 13.29 -2.02
C ASN A 437 -3.70 13.25 -3.45
N MET A 438 -2.48 12.70 -3.61
CA MET A 438 -2.04 12.21 -4.92
C MET A 438 -3.11 11.28 -5.50
N ALA A 439 -3.54 11.57 -6.72
CA ALA A 439 -4.52 10.77 -7.44
C ALA A 439 -3.86 10.12 -8.65
N ILE A 440 -4.32 8.92 -8.99
CA ILE A 440 -3.89 8.21 -10.21
C ILE A 440 -5.08 8.10 -11.15
N ALA A 441 -4.92 8.62 -12.36
CA ALA A 441 -5.82 8.36 -13.47
C ALA A 441 -5.27 7.20 -14.30
N GLN A 442 -5.97 6.07 -14.29
CA GLN A 442 -5.62 4.88 -15.06
C GLN A 442 -6.55 4.78 -16.28
N ILE A 443 -5.95 4.89 -17.45
CA ILE A 443 -6.62 4.77 -18.74
C ILE A 443 -6.21 3.44 -19.38
N ASN A 444 -7.14 2.49 -19.45
CA ASN A 444 -6.92 1.27 -20.22
C ASN A 444 -7.31 1.52 -21.68
N MET A 445 -6.45 1.10 -22.61
CA MET A 445 -6.75 1.19 -24.03
C MET A 445 -7.76 0.12 -24.44
N LEU A 446 -8.49 0.39 -25.53
CA LEU A 446 -9.26 -0.64 -26.23
C LEU A 446 -8.30 -1.68 -26.83
N SER A 447 -8.73 -2.93 -26.89
CA SER A 447 -7.95 -3.98 -27.53
C SER A 447 -7.57 -3.59 -28.95
N GLY A 448 -6.27 -3.65 -29.26
CA GLY A 448 -5.73 -3.28 -30.57
C GLY A 448 -5.31 -1.81 -30.71
N TYR A 449 -5.56 -0.96 -29.71
CA TYR A 449 -5.11 0.43 -29.69
C TYR A 449 -3.94 0.64 -28.72
N ILE A 450 -3.00 1.50 -29.11
CA ILE A 450 -1.84 1.89 -28.30
C ILE A 450 -1.77 3.43 -28.17
N PRO A 451 -1.28 3.95 -27.03
CA PRO A 451 -1.14 5.39 -26.84
C PRO A 451 0.13 5.93 -27.55
N LEU A 452 0.00 7.05 -28.24
CA LEU A 452 1.12 7.74 -28.86
C LEU A 452 1.94 8.48 -27.81
N LYS A 453 3.11 7.94 -27.47
CA LYS A 453 4.00 8.44 -26.40
C LYS A 453 4.36 9.93 -26.54
N SER A 454 4.49 10.44 -27.77
CA SER A 454 4.86 11.83 -28.05
C SER A 454 3.78 12.85 -27.68
N THR A 455 2.53 12.41 -27.48
CA THR A 455 1.38 13.30 -27.24
C THR A 455 1.14 13.54 -25.76
N VAL A 456 1.76 12.73 -24.90
CA VAL A 456 1.58 12.83 -23.46
C VAL A 456 2.65 13.77 -22.88
N LYS A 457 2.23 15.01 -22.59
CA LYS A 457 3.10 16.05 -22.04
C LYS A 457 3.30 15.97 -20.51
N LEU A 458 2.60 15.05 -19.84
CA LEU A 458 2.59 14.88 -18.39
C LEU A 458 3.29 13.59 -17.97
N ARG A 459 3.71 13.54 -16.70
CA ARG A 459 4.36 12.37 -16.12
C ARG A 459 3.43 11.17 -16.20
N THR A 460 3.77 10.27 -17.11
CA THR A 460 3.01 9.05 -17.39
C THR A 460 3.87 7.83 -17.35
N GLU A 461 3.32 6.78 -16.75
CA GLU A 461 3.79 5.44 -17.03
C GLU A 461 2.92 4.86 -18.14
N ILE A 462 3.54 4.60 -19.28
CA ILE A 462 2.89 3.99 -20.43
C ILE A 462 3.33 2.54 -20.51
N ALA A 463 2.45 1.64 -20.08
CA ALA A 463 2.51 0.24 -20.48
C ALA A 463 1.86 0.09 -21.88
N THR A 464 2.07 -1.04 -22.54
CA THR A 464 1.65 -1.27 -23.95
C THR A 464 0.18 -0.93 -24.21
N THR A 465 -0.72 -1.23 -23.28
CA THR A 465 -2.17 -0.99 -23.42
C THR A 465 -2.76 -0.19 -22.25
N GLN A 466 -1.93 0.51 -21.49
CA GLN A 466 -2.36 1.23 -20.30
C GLN A 466 -1.51 2.48 -20.09
N VAL A 467 -2.19 3.57 -19.74
CA VAL A 467 -1.56 4.84 -19.34
C VAL A 467 -1.93 5.10 -17.89
N LEU A 468 -0.92 5.35 -17.05
CA LEU A 468 -1.08 5.85 -15.69
C LEU A 468 -0.62 7.29 -15.64
N LEU A 469 -1.53 8.19 -15.26
CA LEU A 469 -1.28 9.61 -15.03
C LEU A 469 -1.24 9.88 -13.53
N TYR A 470 -0.16 10.53 -13.10
CA TYR A 470 0.05 10.92 -11.71
C TYR A 470 -0.33 12.38 -11.52
N LEU A 471 -1.26 12.62 -10.60
CA LEU A 471 -1.74 13.95 -10.23
C LEU A 471 -1.31 14.24 -8.79
N GLU A 472 -0.58 15.33 -8.57
CA GLU A 472 -0.12 15.74 -7.22
C GLU A 472 -1.29 15.95 -6.25
N GLU A 473 -2.31 16.66 -6.72
CA GLU A 473 -3.57 16.87 -6.03
C GLU A 473 -4.64 17.22 -7.08
N VAL A 474 -5.91 17.00 -6.73
CA VAL A 474 -7.08 17.41 -7.50
C VAL A 474 -7.93 18.30 -6.61
N SER A 475 -8.22 19.51 -7.08
CA SER A 475 -9.06 20.46 -6.35
C SER A 475 -10.54 20.29 -6.68
N GLY A 476 -11.41 20.64 -5.74
CA GLY A 476 -12.84 20.80 -6.00
C GLY A 476 -13.21 22.12 -6.71
N ALA A 477 -12.28 23.07 -6.80
CA ALA A 477 -12.53 24.40 -7.35
C ALA A 477 -12.39 24.49 -8.89
N GLY A 478 -12.04 23.40 -9.59
CA GLY A 478 -11.90 23.38 -11.05
C GLY A 478 -11.73 21.98 -11.64
N GLU A 479 -11.91 21.86 -12.96
CA GLU A 479 -11.68 20.62 -13.72
C GLU A 479 -10.27 20.62 -14.34
N LEU A 480 -9.51 19.55 -14.12
CA LEU A 480 -8.25 19.28 -14.78
C LEU A 480 -8.51 18.50 -16.07
N GLY A 481 -8.31 19.17 -17.22
CA GLY A 481 -8.51 18.59 -18.54
C GLY A 481 -7.21 18.03 -19.13
N PHE A 482 -7.29 16.81 -19.68
CA PHE A 482 -6.19 16.09 -20.30
C PHE A 482 -6.61 15.53 -21.64
N SER A 483 -5.63 15.31 -22.53
CA SER A 483 -5.83 14.61 -23.79
C SER A 483 -4.65 13.72 -24.11
N LEU A 484 -4.92 12.56 -24.72
CA LEU A 484 -3.90 11.65 -25.24
C LEU A 484 -4.35 11.12 -26.59
N THR A 485 -3.43 11.02 -27.54
CA THR A 485 -3.72 10.43 -28.86
C THR A 485 -3.49 8.93 -28.81
N VAL A 486 -4.41 8.17 -29.39
CA VAL A 486 -4.28 6.72 -29.57
C VAL A 486 -4.23 6.35 -31.04
N GLU A 487 -3.50 5.29 -31.36
CA GLU A 487 -3.41 4.72 -32.69
C GLU A 487 -3.79 3.24 -32.70
N LEU A 488 -4.40 2.79 -33.80
CA LEU A 488 -4.75 1.40 -34.03
C LEU A 488 -3.50 0.63 -34.46
N GLU A 489 -3.03 -0.28 -33.60
CA GLU A 489 -1.93 -1.20 -33.90
C GLU A 489 -2.45 -2.49 -34.54
N THR A 490 -3.52 -3.07 -33.99
CA THR A 490 -4.09 -4.34 -34.47
C THR A 490 -5.61 -4.24 -34.60
N PRO A 491 -6.21 -4.49 -35.78
CA PRO A 491 -7.66 -4.50 -35.94
C PRO A 491 -8.33 -5.62 -35.14
N ILE A 492 -9.28 -5.26 -34.27
CA ILE A 492 -10.06 -6.20 -33.45
C ILE A 492 -11.56 -6.05 -33.78
N GLN A 493 -12.25 -7.17 -33.96
CA GLN A 493 -13.70 -7.20 -34.11
C GLN A 493 -14.40 -7.38 -32.75
N GLY A 494 -15.60 -6.81 -32.60
CA GLY A 494 -16.41 -6.99 -31.38
C GLY A 494 -15.83 -6.28 -30.15
N LEU A 495 -15.24 -5.09 -30.34
CA LEU A 495 -14.65 -4.28 -29.27
C LEU A 495 -15.62 -4.13 -28.09
N LYS A 496 -15.11 -4.42 -26.89
CA LYS A 496 -15.79 -4.15 -25.63
C LYS A 496 -15.28 -2.83 -25.05
N PRO A 497 -16.09 -2.11 -24.25
CA PRO A 497 -15.65 -0.86 -23.63
C PRO A 497 -14.40 -1.07 -22.79
N ALA A 498 -13.47 -0.11 -22.84
CA ALA A 498 -12.31 -0.08 -21.95
C ALA A 498 -12.59 0.77 -20.71
N LEU A 499 -11.91 0.43 -19.61
CA LEU A 499 -12.11 1.11 -18.32
C LEU A 499 -11.16 2.30 -18.18
N VAL A 500 -11.73 3.46 -17.85
CA VAL A 500 -10.97 4.60 -17.33
C VAL A 500 -11.41 4.82 -15.89
N LYS A 501 -10.45 4.98 -14.99
CA LYS A 501 -10.72 5.22 -13.57
C LYS A 501 -9.76 6.25 -13.01
N VAL A 502 -10.27 7.05 -12.07
CA VAL A 502 -9.47 7.91 -11.20
C VAL A 502 -9.62 7.39 -9.78
N TYR A 503 -8.58 7.53 -8.98
CA TYR A 503 -8.65 7.17 -7.58
C TYR A 503 -7.60 7.87 -6.72
N ASP A 504 -7.89 7.99 -5.43
CA ASP A 504 -6.95 8.43 -4.41
C ASP A 504 -5.90 7.32 -4.18
N TYR A 505 -4.61 7.67 -4.22
CA TYR A 505 -3.54 6.69 -4.14
C TYR A 505 -3.41 6.03 -2.75
N TYR A 506 -3.75 6.75 -1.68
CA TYR A 506 -3.49 6.31 -0.30
C TYR A 506 -4.73 5.75 0.39
N GLU A 507 -5.91 6.15 -0.08
CA GLU A 507 -7.17 5.61 0.41
C GLU A 507 -7.68 4.54 -0.54
N THR A 508 -7.67 3.29 -0.09
CA THR A 508 -8.48 2.24 -0.69
C THR A 508 -9.77 2.08 0.09
N GLY A 509 -10.90 2.13 -0.62
CA GLY A 509 -12.18 1.72 -0.10
C GLY A 509 -12.19 0.25 0.35
N GLU A 510 -13.25 -0.12 1.05
CA GLU A 510 -13.44 -1.40 1.76
C GLU A 510 -13.23 -2.65 0.89
N ASN A 511 -13.25 -2.48 -0.43
CA ASN A 511 -13.06 -3.54 -1.42
C ASN A 511 -11.59 -3.83 -1.81
N GLY A 512 -10.60 -3.20 -1.16
CA GLY A 512 -9.22 -3.12 -1.71
C GLY A 512 -9.19 -2.39 -3.07
N ILE A 513 -10.28 -1.67 -3.31
CA ILE A 513 -10.59 -0.87 -4.47
C ILE A 513 -10.23 0.55 -4.04
N PRO A 514 -9.31 1.25 -4.72
CA PRO A 514 -9.03 2.65 -4.40
C PRO A 514 -10.31 3.46 -4.19
N MET A 515 -10.43 4.14 -3.05
CA MET A 515 -11.60 4.94 -2.67
C MET A 515 -11.74 6.09 -3.68
N GLY A 516 -12.96 6.37 -4.16
CA GLY A 516 -13.14 7.40 -5.19
C GLY A 516 -13.03 6.97 -6.62
N ARG A 517 -13.53 5.79 -6.95
CA ARG A 517 -13.66 5.39 -8.35
C ARG A 517 -14.85 6.05 -9.01
N ASP A 518 -14.61 7.13 -9.74
CA ASP A 518 -15.47 7.40 -10.88
C ASP A 518 -15.00 6.56 -12.06
N LEU A 519 -15.96 5.88 -12.68
CA LEU A 519 -15.73 4.87 -13.70
C LEU A 519 -16.44 5.30 -14.97
N GLU A 520 -15.64 5.69 -15.95
CA GLU A 520 -16.15 5.94 -17.29
C GLU A 520 -15.74 4.82 -18.24
N ARG A 521 -16.66 4.52 -19.15
CA ARG A 521 -16.46 3.52 -20.19
C ARG A 521 -16.04 4.22 -21.46
N LEU A 522 -14.81 3.98 -21.89
CA LEU A 522 -14.38 4.37 -23.22
C LEU A 522 -15.09 3.48 -24.25
N THR A 523 -15.93 4.09 -25.08
CA THR A 523 -16.66 3.42 -26.16
C THR A 523 -16.45 4.15 -27.47
N ILE A 524 -16.19 3.42 -28.54
CA ILE A 524 -16.21 3.97 -29.90
C ILE A 524 -17.64 3.83 -30.41
N LYS A 525 -18.32 4.97 -30.61
CA LYS A 525 -19.64 4.98 -31.25
C LYS A 525 -19.45 4.98 -32.76
N HIS A 526 -19.76 3.87 -33.41
CA HIS A 526 -19.93 3.82 -34.85
C HIS A 526 -21.33 4.32 -35.20
N GLU A 527 -21.45 5.52 -35.77
CA GLU A 527 -22.66 5.86 -36.52
C GLU A 527 -22.64 5.08 -37.82
N THR A 528 -23.48 4.04 -37.90
CA THR A 528 -23.79 3.43 -39.19
C THR A 528 -24.70 4.42 -39.91
N ILE A 529 -24.16 5.24 -40.82
CA ILE A 529 -24.98 5.96 -41.79
C ILE A 529 -25.50 4.91 -42.78
N ASN A 530 -26.58 4.23 -42.40
CA ASN A 530 -27.43 3.51 -43.33
C ASN A 530 -28.72 4.29 -43.50
N THR A 531 -28.87 4.78 -44.72
CA THR A 531 -30.02 5.43 -45.33
C THR A 531 -31.33 4.72 -44.97
N LEU A 532 -32.35 5.54 -44.64
CA LEU A 532 -33.79 5.24 -44.63
C LEU A 532 -34.29 4.17 -43.63
N LYS A 533 -34.71 4.63 -42.44
CA LYS A 533 -36.10 4.52 -41.95
C LYS A 533 -36.25 5.26 -40.61
N THR A 534 -37.15 6.22 -40.60
CA THR A 534 -37.64 6.92 -39.41
C THR A 534 -38.17 5.92 -38.39
N ILE A 535 -37.56 5.86 -37.21
CA ILE A 535 -38.21 5.38 -35.99
C ILE A 535 -37.83 6.36 -34.88
N LYS A 536 -38.80 7.19 -34.49
CA LYS A 536 -38.76 7.98 -33.26
C LYS A 536 -38.97 7.02 -32.09
N PHE A 537 -38.07 7.02 -31.11
CA PHE A 537 -38.44 6.69 -29.74
C PHE A 537 -37.86 7.70 -28.74
N LYS A 538 -38.71 7.94 -27.76
CA LYS A 538 -38.81 9.05 -26.81
C LYS A 538 -37.80 8.84 -25.68
N LEU A 539 -37.19 9.92 -25.19
CA LEU A 539 -36.55 9.92 -23.87
C LEU A 539 -37.57 9.43 -22.83
N GLN A 540 -37.18 8.46 -22.02
CA GLN A 540 -37.74 8.30 -20.69
C GLN A 540 -36.57 8.36 -19.71
N VAL A 541 -36.49 9.51 -19.04
CA VAL A 541 -35.79 9.69 -17.77
C VAL A 541 -36.62 8.96 -16.72
N GLN A 542 -36.00 8.10 -15.94
CA GLN A 542 -36.47 7.82 -14.59
C GLN A 542 -35.25 7.75 -13.67
N ILE A 543 -35.44 8.42 -12.53
CA ILE A 543 -34.49 8.80 -11.49
C ILE A 543 -33.79 7.59 -10.88
#